data_AF-A0A1B6L512-F1
#
_entry.id   AF-A0A1B6L512-F1
#
_cell.length_a   1.000
_cell.length_b   1.000
_cell.length_c   1.000
_cell.angle_alpha   90.00
_cell.angle_beta   90.00
_cell.angle_gamma   90.00
#
_symmetry.space_group_name_H-M   'P 1'
#
loop_
_entity.id
_entity.type
_entity.pdbx_description
1 polymer ?
#
loop_
_entity_poly.entity_id
_entity_poly.type
_entity_poly.pdbx_seq_one_letter_code
_entity_poly.pdbx_strand_id
1 'polypeptide(L)'
;MEENNSSVLNIDKQSDTQLNQTVPIGLDRFAMFNMFVKDAIDKISSGVSEEDYVNLFGKLSALRKSKSAPGKMQKRMKTNLMSSLVAEVEAMAEEEQLQEKLQKLDKLVEDSTLEEGKEAWRPNGNVNDHLRSYAMAVKLKRKSSLEECLREREQATETLRQQVGRFRGQVRSMKMKLQNLHDQSLDNSVINSVDAMIKDKEKKFK
;
A
#
# COMPACT_ATOMS: atom_id res chain seq x y z
N MET A 1 -4.65 -42.45 47.68
CA MET A 1 -3.80 -43.02 46.63
C MET A 1 -4.12 -42.24 45.37
N GLU A 2 -3.06 -41.77 44.68
CA GLU A 2 -3.04 -41.19 43.33
C GLU A 2 -3.59 -39.75 43.21
N GLU A 3 -2.76 -38.72 43.48
CA GLU A 3 -1.83 -38.01 42.56
C GLU A 3 -2.56 -37.04 41.61
N ASN A 4 -2.58 -35.74 41.92
CA ASN A 4 -1.62 -34.70 41.47
C ASN A 4 -1.48 -34.58 39.93
N ASN A 5 -2.28 -33.70 39.31
CA ASN A 5 -1.83 -32.74 38.30
C ASN A 5 -3.00 -31.92 37.73
N SER A 6 -3.09 -30.63 38.09
CA SER A 6 -3.55 -29.59 37.14
C SER A 6 -3.25 -28.19 37.70
N SER A 7 -1.96 -27.93 37.94
CA SER A 7 -1.43 -26.58 38.19
C SER A 7 -0.84 -26.03 36.90
N VAL A 8 -1.67 -25.66 35.92
CA VAL A 8 -1.27 -24.76 34.81
C VAL A 8 -2.54 -24.06 34.33
N LEU A 9 -2.41 -22.79 33.92
CA LEU A 9 -3.44 -21.84 33.45
C LEU A 9 -3.89 -20.82 34.50
N ASN A 10 -2.93 -20.07 35.05
CA ASN A 10 -3.21 -18.72 35.52
C ASN A 10 -1.98 -17.81 35.35
N ILE A 11 -1.51 -17.67 34.10
CA ILE A 11 -0.52 -16.66 33.70
C ILE A 11 -0.90 -16.28 32.26
N ASP A 12 -1.71 -15.24 32.10
CA ASP A 12 -1.81 -14.42 30.87
C ASP A 12 -2.87 -13.31 31.02
N LYS A 13 -2.78 -12.55 32.12
CA LYS A 13 -3.59 -11.33 32.33
C LYS A 13 -2.81 -10.15 32.90
N GLN A 14 -1.49 -10.11 32.68
CA GLN A 14 -0.67 -8.96 33.05
C GLN A 14 0.43 -8.72 32.01
N SER A 15 0.02 -8.28 30.82
CA SER A 15 0.91 -7.55 29.92
C SER A 15 0.12 -6.61 29.02
N ASP A 16 -0.92 -5.96 29.55
CA ASP A 16 -1.40 -4.68 29.01
C ASP A 16 -0.54 -3.55 29.59
N THR A 17 0.77 -3.63 29.34
CA THR A 17 1.66 -2.51 29.57
C THR A 17 1.50 -1.59 28.38
N GLN A 18 0.85 -0.45 28.62
CA GLN A 18 0.65 0.65 27.70
C GLN A 18 1.90 0.92 26.84
N LEU A 19 1.87 0.45 25.59
CA LEU A 19 2.85 0.77 24.54
C LEU A 19 2.53 2.09 23.83
N ASN A 20 1.62 2.90 24.38
CA ASN A 20 1.39 4.27 23.97
C ASN A 20 2.30 5.22 24.76
N GLN A 21 3.61 5.02 24.66
CA GLN A 21 4.54 6.11 24.93
C GLN A 21 4.68 6.91 23.65
N THR A 22 3.92 7.99 23.57
CA THR A 22 4.24 9.14 22.72
C THR A 22 5.71 9.45 22.95
N VAL A 23 6.53 9.29 21.90
CA VAL A 23 7.93 9.72 21.91
C VAL A 23 7.96 11.16 22.41
N PRO A 24 8.73 11.49 23.47
CA PRO A 24 8.87 12.86 23.93
C PRO A 24 9.30 13.72 22.75
N ILE A 25 8.47 14.72 22.45
CA ILE A 25 8.60 15.65 21.33
C ILE A 25 10.03 16.22 21.33
N GLY A 26 10.81 15.89 20.31
CA GLY A 26 12.09 16.54 19.99
C GLY A 26 13.38 15.74 20.18
N LEU A 27 13.35 14.48 20.64
CA LEU A 27 14.55 13.62 20.68
C LEU A 27 14.52 12.54 19.58
N ASP A 28 15.60 12.47 18.81
CA ASP A 28 15.89 11.40 17.84
C ASP A 28 15.79 10.02 18.51
N ARG A 29 15.04 9.07 17.91
CA ARG A 29 14.90 7.70 18.43
C ARG A 29 16.24 7.02 18.61
N PHE A 30 17.20 7.30 17.74
CA PHE A 30 18.55 6.75 17.86
C PHE A 30 19.30 7.32 19.08
N ALA A 31 19.12 8.61 19.38
CA ALA A 31 19.66 9.22 20.58
C ALA A 31 19.05 8.61 21.86
N MET A 32 17.73 8.36 21.86
CA MET A 32 17.06 7.67 22.97
C MET A 32 17.60 6.24 23.16
N PHE A 33 17.74 5.48 22.08
CA PHE A 33 18.34 4.14 22.11
C PHE A 33 19.73 4.17 22.76
N ASN A 34 20.61 5.06 22.29
CA ASN A 34 21.96 5.18 22.84
C ASN A 34 21.96 5.58 24.32
N MET A 35 21.06 6.46 24.72
CA MET A 35 20.90 6.86 26.13
C MET A 35 20.48 5.66 27.00
N PHE A 36 19.45 4.91 26.58
CA PHE A 36 18.97 3.75 27.33
C PHE A 36 20.00 2.63 27.42
N VAL A 37 20.74 2.37 26.34
CA VAL A 37 21.79 1.34 26.35
C VAL A 37 22.95 1.76 27.25
N LYS A 38 23.40 3.03 27.17
CA LYS A 38 24.47 3.54 28.05
C LYS A 38 24.07 3.51 29.52
N ASP A 39 22.82 3.87 29.84
CA ASP A 39 22.26 3.75 31.20
C ASP A 39 22.20 2.29 31.68
N ALA A 40 21.76 1.36 30.81
CA ALA A 40 21.73 -0.07 31.14
C ALA A 40 23.15 -0.62 31.40
N ILE A 41 24.13 -0.27 30.56
CA ILE A 41 25.53 -0.66 30.74
C ILE A 41 26.09 -0.06 32.04
N ASP A 42 25.78 1.20 32.36
CA ASP A 42 26.24 1.82 33.61
C ASP A 42 25.67 1.10 34.83
N LYS A 43 24.38 0.76 34.80
CA LYS A 43 23.72 -0.03 35.86
C LYS A 43 24.38 -1.40 36.04
N ILE A 44 24.67 -2.11 34.95
CA ILE A 44 25.37 -3.41 35.00
C ILE A 44 26.77 -3.21 35.60
N SER A 45 27.50 -2.22 35.12
CA SER A 45 28.88 -1.93 35.54
C SER A 45 28.97 -1.45 36.99
N SER A 46 27.88 -0.91 37.53
CA SER A 46 27.73 -0.43 38.92
C SER A 46 27.02 -1.44 39.82
N GLY A 47 26.71 -2.65 39.34
CA GLY A 47 26.00 -3.67 40.11
C GLY A 47 26.75 -4.17 41.35
N VAL A 48 28.06 -3.91 41.44
CA VAL A 48 28.87 -4.17 42.64
C VAL A 48 29.41 -2.83 43.15
N SER A 49 29.07 -2.48 44.38
CA SER A 49 29.56 -1.25 45.02
C SER A 49 31.08 -1.31 45.25
N GLU A 50 31.75 -0.16 45.31
CA GLU A 50 33.20 -0.10 45.61
C GLU A 50 33.52 -0.70 46.99
N GLU A 51 32.64 -0.51 47.96
CA GLU A 51 32.77 -1.08 49.29
C GLU A 51 32.69 -2.61 49.27
N ASP A 52 31.69 -3.18 48.59
CA ASP A 52 31.51 -4.63 48.48
C ASP A 52 32.69 -5.27 47.74
N TYR A 53 33.15 -4.63 46.66
CA TYR A 53 34.31 -5.10 45.89
C TYR A 53 35.58 -5.11 46.75
N VAL A 54 35.86 -4.01 47.46
CA VAL A 54 37.03 -3.92 48.34
C VAL A 54 36.92 -4.91 49.51
N ASN A 55 35.73 -5.12 50.07
CA ASN A 55 35.50 -6.07 51.16
C ASN A 55 35.70 -7.53 50.74
N LEU A 56 35.29 -7.89 49.52
CA LEU A 56 35.48 -9.23 48.95
C LEU A 56 36.95 -9.48 48.62
N PHE A 57 37.57 -8.58 47.83
CA PHE A 57 38.92 -8.78 47.31
C PHE A 57 40.02 -8.38 48.30
N GLY A 58 39.72 -7.54 49.31
CA GLY A 58 40.65 -7.16 50.36
C GLY A 58 40.97 -8.28 51.36
N LYS A 59 40.12 -9.32 51.42
CA LYS A 59 40.36 -10.55 52.21
C LYS A 59 41.38 -11.47 51.55
N LEU A 60 41.65 -11.32 50.26
CA LEU A 60 42.60 -12.15 49.53
C LEU A 60 44.04 -11.85 49.98
N SER A 61 44.78 -12.91 50.32
CA SER A 61 46.17 -12.83 50.79
C SER A 61 47.09 -12.11 49.80
N ALA A 62 46.85 -12.27 48.50
CA ALA A 62 47.59 -11.62 47.41
C ALA A 62 47.40 -10.08 47.38
N LEU A 63 46.23 -9.59 47.77
CA LEU A 63 45.86 -8.16 47.69
C LEU A 63 45.90 -7.46 49.05
N ARG A 64 46.03 -8.21 50.16
CA ARG A 64 46.08 -7.70 51.54
C ARG A 64 47.15 -6.62 51.76
N LYS A 65 48.27 -6.68 51.02
CA LYS A 65 49.37 -5.70 51.14
C LYS A 65 49.06 -4.35 50.48
N SER A 66 48.11 -4.31 49.54
CA SER A 66 47.75 -3.10 48.80
C SER A 66 46.28 -2.74 49.02
N LYS A 67 46.02 -1.89 50.02
CA LYS A 67 44.67 -1.41 50.35
C LYS A 67 43.98 -0.70 49.18
N SER A 68 44.74 -0.15 48.23
CA SER A 68 44.20 0.56 47.06
C SER A 68 44.06 -0.31 45.80
N ALA A 69 44.63 -1.52 45.77
CA ALA A 69 44.60 -2.37 44.57
C ALA A 69 43.17 -2.81 44.21
N PRO A 70 42.33 -3.31 45.14
CA PRO A 70 40.96 -3.71 44.81
C PRO A 70 40.12 -2.58 44.19
N GLY A 71 40.16 -1.36 44.76
CA GLY A 71 39.44 -0.21 44.21
C GLY A 71 39.95 0.20 42.82
N LYS A 72 41.28 0.17 42.60
CA LYS A 72 41.86 0.42 41.26
C LYS A 72 41.45 -0.66 40.24
N MET A 73 41.39 -1.92 40.66
CA MET A 73 40.95 -3.03 39.81
C MET A 73 39.48 -2.88 39.41
N GLN A 74 38.61 -2.55 40.36
CA GLN A 74 37.20 -2.31 40.09
C GLN A 74 36.99 -1.13 39.13
N LYS A 75 37.69 0.00 39.34
CA LYS A 75 37.60 1.14 38.44
C LYS A 75 38.02 0.77 37.02
N ARG A 76 39.14 0.05 36.87
CA ARG A 76 39.57 -0.48 35.56
C ARG A 76 38.55 -1.43 34.95
N MET A 77 37.97 -2.32 35.74
CA MET A 77 36.94 -3.24 35.29
C MET A 77 35.70 -2.48 34.78
N LYS A 78 35.20 -1.49 35.55
CA LYS A 78 34.07 -0.65 35.17
C LYS A 78 34.36 0.12 33.87
N THR A 79 35.51 0.78 33.78
CA THR A 79 35.89 1.54 32.58
C THR A 79 36.02 0.64 31.36
N ASN A 80 36.71 -0.50 31.48
CA ASN A 80 36.90 -1.43 30.36
C ASN A 80 35.58 -2.04 29.90
N LEU A 81 34.71 -2.43 30.84
CA LEU A 81 33.40 -2.99 30.52
C LEU A 81 32.52 -1.94 29.82
N MET A 82 32.47 -0.71 30.35
CA MET A 82 31.75 0.40 29.74
C MET A 82 32.26 0.67 28.31
N SER A 83 33.57 0.86 28.13
CA SER A 83 34.12 1.16 26.81
C SER A 83 33.92 0.02 25.81
N SER A 84 34.11 -1.23 26.25
CA SER A 84 34.00 -2.40 25.37
C SER A 84 32.56 -2.65 24.95
N LEU A 85 31.60 -2.58 25.88
CA LEU A 85 30.19 -2.83 25.56
C LEU A 85 29.59 -1.69 24.75
N VAL A 86 29.96 -0.44 25.04
CA VAL A 86 29.51 0.71 24.23
C VAL A 86 30.06 0.60 22.81
N ALA A 87 31.35 0.30 22.65
CA ALA A 87 31.94 0.11 21.33
C ALA A 87 31.30 -1.04 20.54
N GLU A 88 31.00 -2.16 21.20
CA GLU A 88 30.32 -3.30 20.57
C GLU A 88 28.90 -2.93 20.11
N VAL A 89 28.13 -2.21 20.95
CA VAL A 89 26.80 -1.74 20.56
C VAL A 89 26.86 -0.73 19.43
N GLU A 90 27.83 0.19 19.46
CA GLU A 90 28.03 1.18 18.39
C GLU A 90 28.40 0.46 17.07
N ALA A 91 29.24 -0.57 17.12
CA ALA A 91 29.58 -1.41 15.97
C ALA A 91 28.36 -2.18 15.42
N MET A 92 27.57 -2.82 16.29
CA MET A 92 26.31 -3.49 15.86
C MET A 92 25.30 -2.49 15.28
N ALA A 93 25.21 -1.29 15.84
CA ALA A 93 24.32 -0.24 15.34
C ALA A 93 24.77 0.26 13.96
N GLU A 94 26.07 0.35 13.70
CA GLU A 94 26.64 0.69 12.41
C GLU A 94 26.42 -0.43 11.38
N GLU A 95 26.73 -1.68 11.73
CA GLU A 95 26.52 -2.86 10.87
C GLU A 95 25.06 -2.98 10.41
N GLU A 96 24.13 -2.81 11.35
CA GLU A 96 22.70 -2.89 11.08
C GLU A 96 22.09 -1.60 10.52
N GLN A 97 22.90 -0.54 10.31
CA GLN A 97 22.44 0.77 9.86
C GLN A 97 21.26 1.28 10.70
N LEU A 98 21.33 1.06 12.02
CA LEU A 98 20.21 1.25 12.93
C LEU A 98 19.75 2.70 12.96
N GLN A 99 20.69 3.65 12.89
CA GLN A 99 20.38 5.08 12.81
C GLN A 99 19.50 5.41 11.60
N GLU A 100 19.85 4.89 10.41
CA GLU A 100 19.09 5.13 9.19
C GLU A 100 17.69 4.49 9.27
N LYS A 101 17.61 3.26 9.78
CA LYS A 101 16.33 2.54 9.97
C LYS A 101 15.39 3.28 10.93
N LEU A 102 15.92 3.82 12.04
CA LEU A 102 15.14 4.60 13.00
C LEU A 102 14.70 5.95 12.44
N GLN A 103 15.56 6.65 11.71
CA GLN A 103 15.20 7.89 11.01
C GLN A 103 14.13 7.66 9.93
N LYS A 104 14.22 6.54 9.18
CA LYS A 104 13.17 6.15 8.24
C LYS A 104 11.85 5.86 8.96
N LEU A 105 11.90 5.22 10.12
CA LEU A 105 10.71 4.98 10.93
C LEU A 105 10.09 6.29 11.42
N ASP A 106 10.90 7.26 11.86
CA ASP A 106 10.41 8.59 12.25
C ASP A 106 9.68 9.27 11.09
N LYS A 107 10.28 9.28 9.89
CA LYS A 107 9.63 9.79 8.68
C LYS A 107 8.31 9.06 8.37
N LEU A 108 8.27 7.73 8.49
CA LEU A 108 7.04 6.96 8.25
C LEU A 108 5.94 7.28 9.26
N VAL A 109 6.30 7.61 10.50
CA VAL A 109 5.34 8.03 11.53
C VAL A 109 4.83 9.45 11.22
N GLU A 110 5.72 10.37 10.82
CA GLU A 110 5.36 11.72 10.40
C GLU A 110 4.48 11.74 9.15
N ASP A 111 4.80 10.91 8.15
CA ASP A 111 4.06 10.79 6.89
C ASP A 111 2.74 10.01 7.04
N SER A 112 2.51 9.40 8.20
CA SER A 112 1.32 8.58 8.41
C SER A 112 0.06 9.46 8.45
N THR A 113 -0.90 9.12 7.59
CA THR A 113 -2.22 9.77 7.52
C THR A 113 -3.25 9.09 8.43
N LEU A 114 -2.79 8.18 9.30
CA LEU A 114 -3.65 7.47 10.24
C LEU A 114 -4.12 8.44 11.31
N GLU A 115 -5.43 8.63 11.41
CA GLU A 115 -6.03 9.34 12.54
C GLU A 115 -5.64 8.64 13.85
N GLU A 116 -5.27 9.43 14.85
CA GLU A 116 -4.94 8.92 16.19
C GLU A 116 -6.05 7.99 16.69
N GLY A 117 -5.67 6.77 17.08
CA GLY A 117 -6.58 5.76 17.61
C GLY A 117 -7.20 4.80 16.60
N LYS A 118 -6.95 4.94 15.29
CA LYS A 118 -7.33 3.91 14.32
C LYS A 118 -6.26 2.82 14.23
N GLU A 119 -6.71 1.57 14.33
CA GLU A 119 -5.84 0.42 14.17
C GLU A 119 -5.36 0.31 12.72
N ALA A 120 -4.05 0.43 12.54
CA ALA A 120 -3.42 0.23 11.24
C ALA A 120 -3.47 -1.25 10.87
N TRP A 121 -3.70 -1.55 9.59
CA TRP A 121 -3.72 -2.92 9.10
C TRP A 121 -2.44 -3.69 9.49
N ARG A 122 -2.61 -4.95 9.91
CA ARG A 122 -1.53 -5.87 10.24
C ARG A 122 -1.67 -7.15 9.38
N PRO A 123 -0.55 -7.75 8.95
CA PRO A 123 -0.56 -9.03 8.25
C PRO A 123 -1.25 -10.12 9.10
N ASN A 124 -2.37 -10.65 8.62
CA ASN A 124 -3.15 -11.72 9.28
C ASN A 124 -2.54 -13.14 9.11
N GLY A 125 -1.30 -13.25 8.62
CA GLY A 125 -0.66 -14.54 8.31
C GLY A 125 -1.17 -15.25 7.04
N ASN A 126 -2.22 -14.75 6.38
CA ASN A 126 -2.72 -15.32 5.13
C ASN A 126 -2.09 -14.64 3.92
N VAL A 127 -1.20 -15.37 3.23
CA VAL A 127 -0.48 -14.88 2.04
C VAL A 127 -1.43 -14.41 0.94
N ASN A 128 -2.56 -15.09 0.74
CA ASN A 128 -3.51 -14.73 -0.31
C ASN A 128 -4.13 -13.35 -0.07
N ASP A 129 -4.34 -12.97 1.20
CA ASP A 129 -4.89 -11.67 1.55
C ASP A 129 -3.85 -10.57 1.36
N HIS A 130 -2.57 -10.84 1.62
CA HIS A 130 -1.49 -9.87 1.40
C HIS A 130 -1.28 -9.60 -0.09
N LEU A 131 -1.29 -10.67 -0.89
CA LEU A 131 -1.20 -10.56 -2.35
C LEU A 131 -2.42 -9.85 -2.94
N ARG A 132 -3.60 -9.97 -2.31
CA ARG A 132 -4.82 -9.29 -2.77
C ARG A 132 -4.62 -7.78 -2.79
N SER A 133 -4.08 -7.17 -1.73
CA SER A 133 -3.90 -5.71 -1.67
C SER A 133 -3.01 -5.18 -2.81
N TYR A 134 -1.89 -5.86 -3.07
CA TYR A 134 -1.00 -5.50 -4.17
C TYR A 134 -1.66 -5.75 -5.55
N ALA A 135 -2.25 -6.93 -5.76
CA ALA A 135 -2.87 -7.29 -7.01
C ALA A 135 -4.09 -6.41 -7.35
N MET A 136 -4.81 -5.93 -6.33
CA MET A 136 -5.98 -5.07 -6.51
C MET A 136 -5.62 -3.73 -7.16
N ALA A 137 -4.50 -3.11 -6.80
CA ALA A 137 -4.06 -1.86 -7.44
C ALA A 137 -3.82 -2.04 -8.95
N VAL A 138 -3.14 -3.13 -9.34
CA VAL A 138 -2.89 -3.46 -10.75
C VAL A 138 -4.19 -3.78 -11.48
N LYS A 139 -5.08 -4.56 -10.85
CA LYS A 139 -6.38 -4.93 -11.43
C LYS A 139 -7.28 -3.70 -11.62
N LEU A 140 -7.31 -2.77 -10.68
CA LEU A 140 -8.05 -1.52 -10.78
C LEU A 140 -7.55 -0.66 -11.94
N LYS A 141 -6.22 -0.51 -12.08
CA LYS A 141 -5.63 0.21 -13.21
C LYS A 141 -6.05 -0.40 -14.56
N ARG A 142 -5.97 -1.74 -14.68
CA ARG A 142 -6.39 -2.45 -15.90
C ARG A 142 -7.89 -2.32 -16.17
N LYS A 143 -8.71 -2.41 -15.12
CA LYS A 143 -10.16 -2.22 -15.22
C LYS A 143 -10.47 -0.84 -15.82
N SER A 144 -9.86 0.22 -15.28
CA SER A 144 -10.06 1.59 -15.79
C SER A 144 -9.71 1.71 -17.27
N SER A 145 -8.57 1.14 -17.71
CA SER A 145 -8.17 1.18 -19.12
C SER A 145 -9.12 0.39 -20.03
N LEU A 146 -9.66 -0.74 -19.56
CA LEU A 146 -10.64 -1.51 -20.33
C LEU A 146 -11.98 -0.78 -20.44
N GLU A 147 -12.44 -0.14 -19.36
CA GLU A 147 -13.65 0.67 -19.36
C GLU A 147 -13.55 1.88 -20.31
N GLU A 148 -12.36 2.48 -20.41
CA GLU A 148 -12.08 3.54 -21.38
C GLU A 148 -12.15 3.03 -22.82
N CYS A 149 -11.44 1.95 -23.14
CA CYS A 149 -11.46 1.33 -24.47
C CYS A 149 -12.88 0.90 -24.89
N LEU A 150 -13.65 0.34 -23.96
CA LEU A 150 -15.03 -0.07 -24.21
C LEU A 150 -15.90 1.14 -24.57
N ARG A 151 -15.78 2.23 -23.81
CA ARG A 151 -16.52 3.48 -24.06
C ARG A 151 -16.22 4.09 -25.42
N GLU A 152 -14.94 4.10 -25.82
CA GLU A 152 -14.52 4.57 -27.15
C GLU A 152 -15.17 3.73 -28.26
N ARG A 153 -15.18 2.41 -28.09
CA ARG A 153 -15.77 1.48 -29.07
C ARG A 153 -17.28 1.61 -29.15
N GLU A 154 -17.97 1.76 -28.02
CA GLU A 154 -19.40 2.01 -27.98
C GLU A 154 -19.77 3.33 -28.68
N GLN A 155 -19.02 4.41 -28.41
CA GLN A 155 -19.24 5.70 -29.04
C GLN A 155 -19.02 5.64 -30.56
N ALA A 156 -17.95 4.98 -31.01
CA ALA A 156 -17.68 4.78 -32.43
C ALA A 156 -18.78 3.95 -33.11
N THR A 157 -19.26 2.90 -32.44
CA THR A 157 -20.32 2.03 -32.94
C THR A 157 -21.65 2.79 -33.05
N GLU A 158 -21.98 3.60 -32.05
CA GLU A 158 -23.20 4.41 -32.08
C GLU A 158 -23.13 5.46 -33.20
N THR A 159 -21.98 6.11 -33.39
CA THR A 159 -21.74 7.03 -34.51
C THR A 159 -21.95 6.32 -35.85
N LEU A 160 -21.39 5.12 -36.01
CA LEU A 160 -21.54 4.32 -37.23
C LEU A 160 -23.00 3.89 -37.45
N ARG A 161 -23.70 3.47 -36.39
CA ARG A 161 -25.12 3.11 -36.43
C ARG A 161 -25.97 4.28 -36.93
N GLN A 162 -25.71 5.49 -36.44
CA GLN A 162 -26.40 6.70 -36.88
C GLN A 162 -26.13 7.01 -38.37
N GLN A 163 -24.87 6.90 -38.81
CA GLN A 163 -24.51 7.10 -40.22
C GLN A 163 -25.20 6.08 -41.14
N VAL A 164 -25.14 4.79 -40.80
CA VAL A 164 -25.81 3.73 -41.56
C VAL A 164 -27.32 3.96 -41.60
N GLY A 165 -27.92 4.38 -40.47
CA GLY A 165 -29.33 4.75 -40.41
C GLY A 165 -29.70 5.86 -41.39
N ARG A 166 -28.89 6.93 -41.44
CA ARG A 166 -29.06 8.05 -42.39
C ARG A 166 -28.97 7.57 -43.85
N PHE A 167 -27.94 6.79 -44.21
CA PHE A 167 -27.79 6.28 -45.57
C PHE A 167 -28.93 5.35 -45.99
N ARG A 168 -29.36 4.44 -45.10
CA ARG A 168 -30.54 3.60 -45.34
C ARG A 168 -31.82 4.42 -45.53
N GLY A 169 -31.95 5.57 -44.86
CA GLY A 169 -33.03 6.53 -45.08
C GLY A 169 -32.97 7.16 -46.47
N GLN A 170 -31.80 7.64 -46.87
CA GLN A 170 -31.57 8.23 -48.20
C GLN A 170 -31.87 7.25 -49.33
N VAL A 171 -31.36 6.01 -49.23
CA VAL A 171 -31.61 4.95 -50.22
C VAL A 171 -33.11 4.64 -50.33
N ARG A 172 -33.83 4.54 -49.20
CA ARG A 172 -35.29 4.35 -49.21
C ARG A 172 -36.03 5.52 -49.88
N SER A 173 -35.64 6.76 -49.59
CA SER A 173 -36.22 7.94 -50.23
C SER A 173 -35.97 7.94 -51.74
N MET A 174 -34.75 7.63 -52.17
CA MET A 174 -34.40 7.56 -53.58
C MET A 174 -35.15 6.45 -54.32
N LYS A 175 -35.29 5.27 -53.69
CA LYS A 175 -36.12 4.17 -54.22
C LYS A 175 -37.57 4.60 -54.41
N MET A 176 -38.18 5.27 -53.42
CA MET A 176 -39.55 5.79 -53.53
C MET A 176 -39.69 6.79 -54.67
N LYS A 177 -38.73 7.71 -54.85
CA LYS A 177 -38.75 8.66 -55.97
C LYS A 177 -38.67 7.96 -57.32
N LEU A 178 -37.77 6.99 -57.47
CA LEU A 178 -37.64 6.20 -58.69
C LEU A 178 -38.91 5.42 -59.00
N GLN A 179 -39.54 4.85 -57.97
CA GLN A 179 -40.79 4.11 -58.14
C GLN A 179 -41.95 5.03 -58.54
N ASN A 180 -42.08 6.20 -57.91
CA ASN A 180 -43.08 7.20 -58.33
C ASN A 180 -42.87 7.67 -59.78
N LEU A 181 -41.62 7.91 -60.19
CA LEU A 181 -41.30 8.28 -61.57
C LEU A 181 -41.64 7.16 -62.56
N HIS A 182 -41.32 5.91 -62.20
CA HIS A 182 -41.68 4.74 -62.99
C HIS A 182 -43.20 4.61 -63.13
N ASP A 183 -43.96 4.80 -62.05
CA ASP A 183 -45.42 4.71 -62.06
C ASP A 183 -46.04 5.86 -62.88
N GLN A 184 -45.48 7.08 -62.81
CA GLN A 184 -45.87 8.20 -63.68
C GLN A 184 -45.55 7.97 -65.16
N SER A 185 -44.43 7.32 -65.47
CA SER A 185 -44.06 6.97 -66.85
C SER A 185 -44.94 5.85 -67.43
N LEU A 186 -45.56 5.02 -66.58
CA LEU A 186 -46.53 4.01 -66.99
C LEU A 186 -47.94 4.58 -67.14
N ASP A 187 -48.20 5.78 -66.59
CA ASP A 187 -49.45 6.51 -66.78
C ASP A 187 -49.51 7.15 -68.18
N ASN A 188 -49.55 6.28 -69.19
CA ASN A 188 -49.65 6.58 -70.63
C ASN A 188 -51.03 7.17 -71.01
N SER A 189 -51.75 7.78 -70.08
CA SER A 189 -52.99 8.52 -70.34
C SER A 189 -52.80 9.58 -71.44
N VAL A 190 -51.64 10.25 -71.46
CA VAL A 190 -51.30 11.24 -72.50
C VAL A 190 -51.05 10.58 -73.85
N ILE A 191 -50.31 9.46 -73.91
CA ILE A 191 -50.04 8.75 -75.17
C ILE A 191 -51.34 8.16 -75.73
N ASN A 192 -52.15 7.53 -74.89
CA ASN A 192 -53.45 6.98 -75.28
C ASN A 192 -54.44 8.07 -75.72
N SER A 193 -54.41 9.26 -75.09
CA SER A 193 -55.21 10.42 -75.52
C SER A 193 -54.74 10.99 -76.85
N VAL A 194 -53.42 11.07 -77.09
CA VAL A 194 -52.87 11.55 -78.37
C VAL A 194 -53.17 10.56 -79.50
N ASP A 195 -53.03 9.25 -79.26
CA ASP A 195 -53.43 8.22 -80.23
C ASP A 195 -54.93 8.26 -80.55
N ALA A 196 -55.77 8.54 -79.55
CA ALA A 196 -57.20 8.74 -79.77
C ALA A 196 -57.49 10.01 -80.59
N MET A 197 -56.78 11.12 -80.35
CA MET A 197 -56.91 12.36 -81.13
C MET A 197 -56.39 12.21 -82.57
N ILE A 198 -55.32 11.46 -82.78
CA ILE A 198 -54.79 11.13 -84.12
C ILE A 198 -55.84 10.32 -84.89
N LYS A 199 -56.40 9.26 -84.28
CA LYS A 199 -57.47 8.46 -84.89
C LYS A 199 -58.74 9.26 -85.22
N ASP A 200 -59.12 10.23 -84.38
CA ASP A 200 -60.29 11.09 -84.65
C ASP A 200 -60.02 12.06 -85.82
N LYS A 201 -58.80 12.60 -85.91
CA LYS A 201 -58.41 13.45 -87.06
C LYS A 201 -58.34 12.67 -88.36
N GLU A 202 -57.80 11.45 -88.36
CA GLU A 202 -57.76 10.59 -89.55
C GLU A 202 -59.16 10.26 -90.09
N LYS A 203 -60.17 10.13 -89.22
CA LYS A 203 -61.58 9.94 -89.63
C LYS A 203 -62.20 11.18 -90.27
N LYS A 204 -61.76 12.39 -89.92
CA LYS A 204 -62.31 13.65 -90.47
C LYS A 204 -61.71 14.04 -91.83
N PHE A 205 -60.66 13.34 -92.28
CA PHE A 205 -60.01 13.56 -93.57
C PHE A 205 -60.39 12.53 -94.65
N LYS A 206 -61.28 11.57 -94.36
CA LYS A 206 -61.93 10.67 -95.33
C LYS A 206 -63.36 11.11 -95.57
#